data_AF-A0A645JX12-F1
#
_entry.id   AF-A0A645JX12-F1
#
_cell.length_a   1.000
_cell.length_b   1.000
_cell.length_c   1.000
_cell.angle_alpha   90.00
_cell.angle_beta   90.00
_cell.angle_gamma   90.00
#
_symmetry.space_group_name_H-M   'P 1'
#
loop_
_entity.id
_entity.type
_entity.pdbx_description
1 polymer ?
#
loop_
_entity_poly.entity_id
_entity_poly.type
_entity_poly.pdbx_seq_one_letter_code
_entity_poly.pdbx_strand_id
1 'polypeptide(L)'
;MTLYAAFVTFRIMGKNYDAAVLAAGHCGFGMGATPTAVANMQAITNQYGPSHKAFLIVPLVGAFFIDIINAFVLQAMLSILR
;
A
#
# COMPACT_ATOMS: atom_id res chain seq x y z
N MET A 1 -1.06 8.92 -9.53
CA MET A 1 -0.34 8.08 -8.53
C MET A 1 1.17 8.17 -8.64
N THR A 2 1.76 8.10 -9.84
CA THR A 2 3.23 8.12 -10.04
C THR A 2 3.92 9.35 -9.43
N LEU A 3 3.38 10.56 -9.63
CA LEU A 3 3.92 11.79 -9.03
C LEU A 3 3.84 11.77 -7.50
N TYR A 4 2.73 11.29 -6.94
CA TYR A 4 2.55 11.21 -5.49
C TYR A 4 3.48 10.17 -4.86
N ALA A 5 3.58 8.98 -5.47
CA ALA A 5 4.48 7.94 -4.99
C ALA A 5 5.96 8.35 -5.06
N ALA A 6 6.36 9.10 -6.10
CA ALA A 6 7.73 9.57 -6.28
C ALA A 6 8.10 10.75 -5.36
N PHE A 7 7.21 11.72 -5.17
CA PHE A 7 7.52 12.93 -4.40
C PHE A 7 7.16 12.82 -2.91
N VAL A 8 6.12 12.05 -2.57
CA VAL A 8 5.61 11.93 -1.20
C VAL A 8 6.06 10.60 -0.60
N THR A 9 5.62 9.47 -1.16
CA THR A 9 5.89 8.13 -0.57
C THR A 9 7.38 7.82 -0.51
N PHE A 10 8.13 8.03 -1.60
CA PHE A 10 9.57 7.78 -1.65
C PHE A 10 10.39 8.71 -0.75
N ARG A 11 9.98 9.99 -0.62
CA ARG A 11 10.66 10.97 0.23
C ARG A 11 10.43 10.68 1.71
N ILE A 12 9.21 10.32 2.09
CA ILE A 12 8.83 10.04 3.49
C ILE A 12 9.45 8.73 3.98
N MET A 13 9.53 7.69 3.15
CA MET A 13 10.13 6.40 3.52
C MET A 13 11.67 6.38 3.55
N GLY A 14 12.32 7.54 3.51
CA GLY A 14 13.77 7.65 3.70
C GLY A 14 14.63 7.33 2.48
N LYS A 15 14.04 7.29 1.28
CA LYS A 15 14.75 7.12 -0.01
C LYS A 15 15.58 5.82 -0.15
N ASN A 16 15.22 4.76 0.55
CA ASN A 16 15.90 3.46 0.48
C ASN A 16 15.27 2.53 -0.57
N TYR A 17 15.90 1.40 -0.86
CA TYR A 17 15.34 0.37 -1.74
C TYR A 17 13.93 -0.07 -1.29
N ASP A 18 13.73 -0.28 0.01
CA ASP A 18 12.41 -0.58 0.57
C ASP A 18 11.38 0.52 0.27
N ALA A 19 11.80 1.79 0.25
CA ALA A 19 10.94 2.93 -0.09
C ALA A 19 10.51 2.89 -1.57
N ALA A 20 11.40 2.47 -2.47
CA ALA A 20 11.10 2.31 -3.88
C ALA A 20 10.12 1.15 -4.12
N VAL A 21 10.33 0.00 -3.47
CA VAL A 21 9.40 -1.14 -3.52
C VAL A 21 8.05 -0.76 -2.92
N LEU A 22 8.03 -0.04 -1.80
CA LEU A 22 6.79 0.43 -1.18
C LEU A 22 6.05 1.46 -2.06
N ALA A 23 6.77 2.36 -2.73
CA ALA A 23 6.19 3.32 -3.66
C ALA A 23 5.55 2.61 -4.88
N ALA A 24 6.19 1.55 -5.40
CA ALA A 24 5.62 0.72 -6.45
C ALA A 24 4.38 -0.06 -5.98
N GLY A 25 4.43 -0.60 -4.76
CA GLY A 25 3.27 -1.21 -4.11
C GLY A 25 2.12 -0.22 -3.94
N HIS A 26 2.40 1.01 -3.50
CA HIS A 26 1.42 2.09 -3.38
C HIS A 26 0.80 2.43 -4.73
N CYS A 27 1.60 2.54 -5.79
CA CYS A 27 1.09 2.73 -7.15
C CYS A 27 0.23 1.56 -7.62
N GLY A 28 0.64 0.31 -7.33
CA GLY A 28 -0.12 -0.89 -7.68
C GLY A 28 -1.43 -1.01 -6.91
N PHE A 29 -1.44 -0.63 -5.63
CA PHE A 29 -2.66 -0.56 -4.82
C PHE A 29 -3.63 0.47 -5.38
N GLY A 30 -3.15 1.67 -5.73
CA GLY A 30 -3.97 2.74 -6.30
C GLY A 30 -4.56 2.44 -7.68
N MET A 31 -4.06 1.42 -8.40
CA MET A 31 -4.64 0.94 -9.66
C MET A 31 -5.71 -0.13 -9.48
N GLY A 32 -5.89 -0.66 -8.26
CA GLY A 32 -6.80 -1.77 -8.02
C GLY A 32 -6.92 -2.09 -6.54
N ALA A 33 -6.31 -3.19 -6.11
CA ALA A 33 -6.43 -3.72 -4.76
C ALA A 33 -5.08 -4.26 -4.25
N THR A 34 -5.06 -4.84 -3.05
CA THR A 34 -3.86 -5.48 -2.47
C THR A 34 -3.12 -6.44 -3.42
N PRO A 35 -3.76 -7.30 -4.23
CA PRO A 35 -3.02 -8.18 -5.16
C PRO A 35 -2.29 -7.43 -6.28
N THR A 36 -2.80 -6.30 -6.77
CA THR A 36 -2.09 -5.48 -7.77
C THR A 36 -0.90 -4.74 -7.16
N ALA A 37 -1.01 -4.35 -5.88
CA ALA A 37 0.12 -3.83 -5.12
C ALA A 37 1.25 -4.88 -5.00
N VAL A 38 0.90 -6.11 -4.65
CA VAL A 38 1.86 -7.21 -4.53
C VAL A 38 2.49 -7.56 -5.88
N ALA A 39 1.71 -7.61 -6.96
CA ALA A 39 2.24 -7.85 -8.31
C ALA A 39 3.27 -6.79 -8.73
N ASN A 40 3.02 -5.50 -8.44
CA ASN A 40 3.97 -4.43 -8.74
C ASN A 40 5.24 -4.51 -7.88
N MET A 41 5.10 -4.83 -6.60
CA MET A 41 6.27 -5.06 -5.76
C MET A 41 7.08 -6.27 -6.26
N GLN A 42 6.42 -7.35 -6.67
CA GLN A 42 7.05 -8.53 -7.24
C GLN A 42 7.84 -8.22 -8.52
N ALA A 43 7.30 -7.36 -9.39
CA ALA A 43 7.99 -6.95 -10.61
C ALA A 43 9.35 -6.29 -10.30
N ILE A 44 9.43 -5.46 -9.24
CA ILE A 44 10.69 -4.83 -8.82
C ILE A 44 11.57 -5.82 -8.08
N THR A 45 11.02 -6.59 -7.13
CA THR A 45 11.83 -7.51 -6.32
C THR A 45 12.38 -8.70 -7.11
N ASN A 46 11.76 -9.10 -8.22
CA ASN A 46 12.32 -10.10 -9.13
C ASN A 46 13.59 -9.61 -9.85
N GLN A 47 13.75 -8.30 -10.04
CA GLN A 47 14.87 -7.72 -10.77
C GLN A 47 15.98 -7.19 -9.85
N TYR A 48 15.62 -6.70 -8.66
CA TYR A 48 16.54 -6.03 -7.73
C TYR A 48 16.67 -6.73 -6.35
N GLY A 49 16.02 -7.86 -6.16
CA GLY A 49 16.07 -8.66 -4.92
C GLY A 49 14.89 -8.40 -3.96
N PRO A 50 14.63 -9.32 -3.00
CA PRO A 50 13.46 -9.25 -2.13
C PRO A 50 13.52 -8.11 -1.11
N SER A 51 12.39 -7.43 -0.89
CA SER A 51 12.19 -6.46 0.20
C SER A 51 11.13 -6.99 1.18
N HIS A 52 11.59 -7.60 2.26
CA HIS A 52 10.71 -8.17 3.29
C HIS A 52 9.87 -7.11 4.02
N LYS A 53 10.43 -5.90 4.22
CA LYS A 53 9.71 -4.80 4.87
C LYS A 53 8.52 -4.33 4.05
N ALA A 54 8.69 -4.14 2.74
CA ALA A 54 7.60 -3.68 1.88
C ALA A 54 6.48 -4.73 1.74
N PHE A 55 6.86 -6.00 1.60
CA PHE A 55 5.91 -7.12 1.50
C PHE A 55 5.10 -7.38 2.77
N LEU A 56 5.59 -6.95 3.94
CA LEU A 56 4.87 -7.10 5.21
C LEU A 56 3.94 -5.91 5.47
N ILE A 57 4.38 -4.69 5.16
CA ILE A 57 3.61 -3.46 5.41
C ILE A 57 2.41 -3.35 4.46
N VAL A 58 2.59 -3.59 3.16
CA VAL A 58 1.55 -3.31 2.16
C VAL A 58 0.29 -4.17 2.34
N PRO A 59 0.35 -5.49 2.58
CA PRO A 59 -0.84 -6.30 2.81
C PRO A 59 -1.51 -6.00 4.15
N LEU A 60 -0.71 -5.76 5.20
CA LEU A 60 -1.24 -5.46 6.54
C LEU A 60 -2.05 -4.15 6.52
N VAL A 61 -1.55 -3.12 5.82
CA VAL A 61 -2.26 -1.84 5.67
C VAL A 61 -3.36 -1.93 4.63
N GLY A 62 -3.07 -2.50 3.45
CA GLY A 62 -3.95 -2.49 2.28
C GLY A 62 -5.13 -3.47 2.32
N ALA A 63 -5.04 -4.55 3.10
CA ALA A 63 -6.13 -5.50 3.29
C ALA A 63 -6.67 -5.44 4.72
N PHE A 64 -5.81 -5.70 5.71
CA PHE A 64 -6.29 -5.96 7.07
C PHE A 64 -6.78 -4.70 7.81
N PHE A 65 -5.96 -3.63 7.87
CA PHE A 65 -6.39 -2.42 8.59
C PHE A 65 -7.54 -1.68 7.91
N ILE A 66 -7.60 -1.73 6.57
CA ILE A 66 -8.70 -1.13 5.83
C ILE A 66 -10.03 -1.80 6.18
N ASP A 67 -10.07 -3.12 6.37
CA ASP A 67 -11.30 -3.82 6.77
C ASP A 67 -11.79 -3.39 8.16
N ILE A 68 -10.89 -3.17 9.12
CA ILE A 68 -11.24 -2.69 10.47
C ILE A 68 -11.84 -1.28 10.40
N ILE A 69 -11.18 -0.37 9.67
CA ILE A 69 -11.69 1.00 9.51
C ILE A 69 -13.03 0.98 8.76
N ASN A 70 -13.17 0.16 7.73
CA ASN A 70 -14.42 0.01 6.99
C ASN A 70 -15.56 -0.47 7.89
N ALA A 71 -15.31 -1.48 8.73
CA ALA A 71 -16.30 -1.96 9.70
C ALA A 71 -16.71 -0.88 10.72
N PHE A 72 -15.76 -0.05 11.16
CA PHE A 72 -16.04 1.07 12.05
C PHE A 72 -16.84 2.19 11.36
N VAL A 73 -16.44 2.57 10.14
CA VAL A 73 -17.12 3.61 9.34
C VAL A 73 -18.55 3.19 9.02
N LEU A 74 -18.78 1.93 8.66
CA LEU A 74 -20.12 1.40 8.44
C LEU A 74 -20.99 1.47 9.69
N GLN A 75 -20.44 1.11 10.86
CA GLN A 75 -21.16 1.24 12.13
C GLN A 75 -21.50 2.69 12.46
N ALA A 76 -20.54 3.62 12.27
CA ALA A 76 -20.77 5.04 12.49
C ALA A 76 -21.83 5.62 11.53
N MET A 77 -21.76 5.29 10.24
CA MET A 77 -22.75 5.72 9.25
C MET A 77 -24.14 5.18 9.56
N LEU A 78 -24.26 3.91 9.94
CA LEU A 78 -25.53 3.30 10.35
C LEU A 78 -26.11 3.96 11.60
N SER A 79 -25.26 4.34 12.56
CA SER A 79 -25.71 5.05 13.77
C SER A 79 -26.13 6.50 13.52
N ILE A 80 -25.63 7.15 12.47
CA ILE A 80 -26.04 8.52 12.08
C ILE A 80 -27.35 8.50 11.28
N LEU A 81 -27.58 7.46 10.49
CA LEU A 81 -28.78 7.31 9.67
C LEU A 81 -30.01 6.83 10.46
N ARG A 82 -29.79 6.22 11.63
CA ARG A 82 -30.83 5.69 12.52
C ARG A 82 -31.31 6.74 13.51
#